data_AF-A0A9X5XHF2-F1
#
_entry.id   AF-A0A9X5XHF2-F1
#
_cell.length_a   1.000
_cell.length_b   1.000
_cell.length_c   1.000
_cell.angle_alpha   90.00
_cell.angle_beta   90.00
_cell.angle_gamma   90.00
#
_symmetry.space_group_name_H-M   'P 1'
#
loop_
_entity.id
_entity.type
_entity.pdbx_description
1 polymer ?
#
loop_
_entity_poly.entity_id
_entity_poly.type
_entity_poly.pdbx_seq_one_letter_code
_entity_poly.pdbx_strand_id
1 'polypeptide(L)'
;MTVMSIARFERFFRAAAGLDVDKNDLKRYSDFVDAKLYDLLTVAQATAKANGRDIIRTCDLPITKGLQESIHHFQKIDQEVELKPILEQLATHPALD
;
A
#
# COMPACT_ATOMS: atom_id res chain seq x y z
N MET A 1 0.20 -6.26 -12.53
CA MET A 1 -0.74 -7.27 -12.01
C MET A 1 -1.58 -6.59 -10.96
N THR A 2 -2.84 -6.98 -10.74
CA THR A 2 -3.65 -6.33 -9.69
C THR A 2 -3.14 -6.76 -8.32
N VAL A 3 -2.93 -5.80 -7.41
CA VAL A 3 -2.38 -6.04 -6.07
C VAL A 3 -3.28 -6.97 -5.23
N MET A 4 -4.55 -7.14 -5.60
CA MET A 4 -5.53 -8.06 -5.01
C MET A 4 -6.54 -8.55 -6.04
N SER A 5 -7.30 -9.61 -5.75
CA SER A 5 -8.40 -10.06 -6.62
C SER A 5 -9.54 -9.01 -6.69
N ILE A 6 -10.25 -8.96 -7.82
CA ILE A 6 -11.34 -8.01 -8.09
C ILE A 6 -12.44 -8.07 -7.02
N ALA A 7 -12.92 -9.28 -6.70
CA ALA A 7 -13.97 -9.49 -5.71
C ALA A 7 -13.59 -8.94 -4.32
N ARG A 8 -12.28 -8.91 -4.04
CA ARG A 8 -11.77 -8.44 -2.77
C ARG A 8 -11.69 -6.93 -2.69
N PHE A 9 -11.33 -6.28 -3.80
CA PHE A 9 -11.47 -4.83 -3.92
C PHE A 9 -12.93 -4.41 -3.74
N GLU A 10 -13.86 -5.06 -4.43
CA GLU A 10 -15.30 -4.76 -4.29
C GLU A 10 -15.77 -4.92 -2.83
N ARG A 11 -15.34 -5.99 -2.14
CA ARG A 11 -15.62 -6.17 -0.71
C ARG A 11 -15.00 -5.07 0.15
N PHE A 12 -13.77 -4.66 -0.14
CA PHE A 12 -13.08 -3.59 0.58
C PHE A 12 -13.81 -2.26 0.46
N PHE A 13 -14.09 -1.80 -0.75
CA PHE A 13 -14.77 -0.52 -0.98
C PHE A 13 -16.17 -0.49 -0.37
N ARG A 14 -16.90 -1.61 -0.44
CA ARG A 14 -18.20 -1.77 0.20
C ARG A 14 -18.12 -1.71 1.73
N ALA A 15 -17.13 -2.36 2.34
CA ALA A 15 -16.96 -2.37 3.79
C ALA A 15 -16.40 -1.05 4.33
N ALA A 16 -15.49 -0.40 3.60
CA ALA A 16 -14.82 0.82 4.03
C ALA A 16 -15.68 2.08 3.82
N ALA A 17 -16.50 2.12 2.77
CA ALA A 17 -17.21 3.33 2.36
C ALA A 17 -18.62 3.10 1.78
N GLY A 18 -19.12 1.86 1.76
CA GLY A 18 -20.42 1.55 1.15
C GLY A 18 -20.45 1.74 -0.37
N LEU A 19 -19.29 1.74 -1.04
CA LEU A 19 -19.16 2.02 -2.46
C LEU A 19 -19.21 0.74 -3.30
N ASP A 20 -19.88 0.82 -4.44
CA ASP A 20 -19.84 -0.19 -5.50
C ASP A 20 -18.94 0.33 -6.62
N VAL A 21 -17.81 -0.34 -6.84
CA VAL A 21 -16.73 0.15 -7.71
C VAL A 21 -16.77 -0.57 -9.05
N ASP A 22 -16.58 0.18 -10.13
CA ASP A 22 -16.47 -0.40 -11.47
C ASP A 22 -15.14 -1.16 -11.62
N LYS A 23 -15.23 -2.38 -12.16
CA LYS A 23 -14.08 -3.22 -12.49
C LYS A 23 -13.08 -2.53 -13.42
N ASN A 24 -13.57 -1.65 -14.29
CA ASN A 24 -12.74 -0.87 -15.21
C ASN A 24 -11.78 0.07 -14.47
N ASP A 25 -12.13 0.54 -13.27
CA ASP A 25 -11.32 1.47 -12.49
C ASP A 25 -10.29 0.76 -11.59
N LEU A 26 -10.47 -0.53 -11.32
CA LEU A 26 -9.64 -1.27 -10.37
C LEU A 26 -8.18 -1.32 -10.77
N LYS A 27 -7.88 -1.44 -12.06
CA LYS A 27 -6.49 -1.41 -12.54
C LYS A 27 -5.86 -0.05 -12.27
N ARG A 28 -6.55 1.03 -12.63
CA ARG A 28 -6.05 2.40 -12.42
C ARG A 28 -5.85 2.70 -10.95
N TYR A 29 -6.78 2.27 -10.10
CA TYR A 29 -6.66 2.41 -8.65
C TYR A 29 -5.47 1.61 -8.10
N SER A 30 -5.31 0.35 -8.52
CA SER A 30 -4.20 -0.50 -8.10
C SER A 30 -2.85 0.09 -8.48
N ASP A 31 -2.69 0.54 -9.72
CA ASP A 31 -1.45 1.17 -10.21
C ASP A 31 -1.16 2.48 -9.45
N PHE A 32 -2.20 3.25 -9.09
CA PHE A 32 -2.04 4.47 -8.30
C PHE A 32 -1.58 4.19 -6.86
N VAL A 33 -2.22 3.23 -6.18
CA VAL A 33 -1.83 2.85 -4.81
C VAL A 33 -0.42 2.28 -4.78
N ASP A 34 -0.06 1.46 -5.77
CA ASP A 34 1.27 0.91 -5.94
C ASP A 34 2.34 2.00 -6.07
N ALA A 35 2.13 2.96 -6.96
CA ALA A 35 3.04 4.11 -7.10
C ALA A 35 3.20 4.89 -5.78
N LYS A 36 2.12 5.05 -5.01
CA LYS A 36 2.19 5.71 -3.69
C LYS A 36 2.87 4.89 -2.62
N LEU A 37 2.74 3.56 -2.65
CA LEU A 37 3.49 2.69 -1.77
C LEU A 37 5.00 2.77 -2.07
N TYR A 38 5.38 2.81 -3.35
CA TYR A 38 6.76 3.01 -3.77
C TYR A 38 7.32 4.38 -3.34
N ASP A 39 6.54 5.45 -3.50
CA ASP A 39 6.91 6.80 -3.01
C ASP A 39 7.21 6.79 -1.49
N LEU A 40 6.36 6.12 -0.68
CA LEU A 40 6.56 6.00 0.77
C LEU A 40 7.87 5.30 1.12
N LEU A 41 8.22 4.24 0.39
CA LEU A 41 9.46 3.49 0.60
C LEU A 41 10.70 4.30 0.18
N THR A 42 10.60 5.07 -0.90
CA THR A 42 11.68 5.97 -1.36
C THR A 42 12.03 7.01 -0.30
N VAL A 43 11.02 7.65 0.30
CA VAL A 43 11.23 8.60 1.41
C VAL A 43 11.79 7.91 2.65
N ALA A 44 11.32 6.70 2.94
CA ALA A 44 11.81 5.93 4.08
C ALA A 44 13.28 5.52 3.92
N GLN A 45 13.73 5.18 2.71
CA GLN A 45 15.13 4.91 2.41
C GLN A 45 16.01 6.13 2.71
N ALA A 46 15.59 7.33 2.29
CA ALA A 46 16.31 8.57 2.59
C ALA A 46 16.39 8.84 4.11
N THR A 47 15.29 8.58 4.82
CA THR A 47 15.21 8.75 6.29
C THR A 47 16.09 7.75 7.03
N ALA A 48 16.14 6.49 6.59
CA ALA A 48 17.01 5.46 7.13
C ALA A 48 18.49 5.85 6.98
N LYS A 49 18.89 6.25 5.76
CA LYS A 49 20.25 6.73 5.45
C LYS A 49 20.63 7.95 6.29
N ALA A 50 19.74 8.92 6.44
CA ALA A 50 19.96 10.10 7.29
C ALA A 50 20.17 9.73 8.77
N ASN A 51 19.59 8.62 9.22
CA ASN A 51 19.80 8.06 10.55
C ASN A 51 20.98 7.07 10.63
N GLY A 52 21.82 6.99 9.60
CA GLY A 52 22.97 6.08 9.54
C GLY A 52 22.60 4.61 9.52
N ARG A 53 21.44 4.25 8.96
CA ARG A 53 20.93 2.88 8.88
C ARG A 53 20.81 2.41 7.43
N ASP A 54 21.25 1.18 7.19
CA ASP A 54 21.09 0.46 5.92
C ASP A 54 19.79 -0.35 5.85
N ILE A 55 18.97 -0.31 6.91
CA ILE A 55 17.69 -1.02 7.01
C ILE A 55 16.58 -0.02 7.29
N ILE A 56 15.58 -0.02 6.40
CA ILE A 56 14.32 0.70 6.58
C ILE A 56 13.54 0.07 7.74
N ARG A 57 13.13 0.91 8.68
CA ARG A 57 12.24 0.58 9.79
C ARG A 57 10.90 1.27 9.62
N THR A 58 9.91 0.83 10.38
CA THR A 58 8.57 1.43 10.35
C THR A 58 8.56 2.92 10.70
N CYS A 59 9.48 3.38 11.56
CA CYS A 59 9.63 4.79 11.91
C CYS A 59 10.22 5.68 10.80
N ASP A 60 10.76 5.09 9.73
CA ASP A 60 11.24 5.84 8.56
C ASP A 60 10.12 6.17 7.59
N LEU A 61 9.03 5.40 7.61
CA LEU A 61 7.89 5.64 6.73
C LEU A 61 7.22 6.96 7.12
N PRO A 62 6.92 7.86 6.17
CA PRO A 62 6.25 9.12 6.45
C PRO A 62 4.74 8.92 6.65
N ILE A 63 4.37 8.04 7.59
CA ILE A 63 2.99 7.74 7.94
C ILE A 63 2.50 8.83 8.89
N THR A 64 1.59 9.67 8.40
CA THR A 64 0.92 10.66 9.23
C THR A 64 -0.05 9.99 10.22
N LYS A 65 -0.41 10.69 11.29
CA LYS A 65 -1.39 10.18 12.27
C LYS A 65 -2.72 9.79 11.60
N GLY A 66 -3.21 10.58 10.64
CA GLY A 66 -4.46 10.27 9.92
C GLY A 66 -4.36 9.01 9.05
N LEU A 67 -3.21 8.77 8.42
CA LEU A 67 -2.96 7.52 7.71
C LEU A 67 -2.83 6.34 8.67
N GLN A 68 -2.17 6.53 9.82
CA GLN A 68 -2.06 5.51 10.86
C GLN A 68 -3.44 5.08 11.40
N GLU A 69 -4.34 6.03 11.62
CA GLU A 69 -5.73 5.75 12.00
C GLU A 69 -6.43 4.92 10.93
N SER A 70 -6.27 5.28 9.64
CA SER A 70 -6.80 4.49 8.52
C SER A 70 -6.25 3.05 8.50
N ILE A 71 -4.96 2.85 8.80
CA ILE A 71 -4.35 1.51 8.92
C ILE A 71 -5.01 0.71 10.05
N HIS A 72 -5.25 1.33 11.21
CA HIS A 72 -5.95 0.66 12.31
C HIS A 72 -7.41 0.33 11.96
N HIS A 73 -8.11 1.19 11.20
CA HIS A 73 -9.43 0.88 10.69
C HIS A 73 -9.40 -0.30 9.71
N PHE A 74 -8.42 -0.31 8.79
CA PHE A 74 -8.23 -1.40 7.84
C PHE A 74 -8.05 -2.75 8.52
N GLN A 75 -7.24 -2.82 9.58
CA GLN A 75 -7.02 -4.03 10.38
C GLN A 75 -8.32 -4.62 10.98
N LYS A 76 -9.34 -3.78 11.23
CA LYS A 76 -10.64 -4.22 11.79
C LYS A 76 -11.61 -4.74 10.73
N ILE A 77 -11.37 -4.48 9.45
CA ILE A 77 -12.24 -4.90 8.34
C ILE A 77 -12.04 -6.39 7.99
N ASP A 78 -11.10 -7.07 8.68
CA ASP A 78 -10.75 -8.49 8.52
C ASP A 78 -10.54 -8.87 7.04
N GLN A 79 -9.58 -8.17 6.44
CA GLN A 79 -9.13 -8.36 5.06
C GLN A 79 -7.78 -9.08 5.07
N GLU A 80 -7.73 -10.36 4.73
CA GLU A 80 -6.51 -11.20 4.68
C GLU A 80 -5.45 -10.80 3.63
N VAL A 81 -4.74 -9.66 3.73
CA VAL A 81 -3.93 -9.18 2.57
C VAL A 81 -2.79 -10.12 2.23
N GLU A 82 -2.70 -10.55 0.97
CA GLU A 82 -1.58 -11.37 0.51
C GLU A 82 -0.36 -10.49 0.27
N LEU A 83 0.77 -10.87 0.88
CA LEU A 83 2.01 -10.10 0.75
C LEU A 83 2.67 -10.28 -0.62
N LYS A 84 2.62 -11.49 -1.19
CA LYS A 84 3.35 -11.85 -2.41
C LYS A 84 2.95 -10.97 -3.61
N PRO A 85 1.65 -10.74 -3.92
CA PRO A 85 1.26 -9.87 -5.04
C PRO A 85 1.71 -8.42 -4.87
N ILE A 86 1.77 -7.91 -3.63
CA ILE A 86 2.29 -6.57 -3.34
C ILE A 86 3.78 -6.49 -3.69
N LEU A 87 4.56 -7.48 -3.26
CA LEU A 87 5.99 -7.53 -3.54
C LEU A 87 6.29 -7.70 -5.04
N GLU A 88 5.55 -8.54 -5.74
CA GLU A 88 5.68 -8.72 -7.20
C GLU A 88 5.39 -7.43 -7.97
N GLN A 89 4.39 -6.67 -7.53
CA GLN A 89 4.05 -5.39 -8.14
C GLN A 89 5.12 -4.33 -7.80
N LEU A 90 5.58 -4.24 -6.55
CA LEU A 90 6.67 -3.34 -6.16
C LEU A 90 7.97 -3.62 -6.90
N ALA A 91 8.26 -4.89 -7.21
CA ALA A 91 9.43 -5.30 -7.98
C ALA A 91 9.41 -4.83 -9.45
N THR A 92 8.31 -4.21 -9.91
CA THR A 92 8.24 -3.57 -11.24
C THR A 92 8.81 -2.15 -11.25
N HIS A 93 8.98 -1.54 -10.07
CA HIS A 93 9.67 -0.25 -9.91
C HIS A 93 11.19 -0.44 -9.83
N PRO A 94 12.00 0.62 -10.00
CA PRO A 94 13.42 0.55 -9.72
C PRO A 94 13.69 0.03 -8.30
N ALA A 95 14.74 -0.78 -8.15
CA ALA A 95 15.15 -1.26 -6.84
C ALA A 95 15.61 -0.09 -5.95
N LEU A 96 15.30 -0.16 -4.66
CA LEU A 96 15.88 0.74 -3.67
C LEU A 96 17.34 0.33 -3.42
N ASP A 97 18.21 1.32 -3.18
CA ASP A 97 19.61 1.09 -2.80
C ASP A 97 19.78 0.55 -1.37
#